data_AF-A0A7K9BVA1-F1
#
_entry.id   AF-A0A7K9BVA1-F1
#
_cell.length_a   1.000
_cell.length_b   1.000
_cell.length_c   1.000
_cell.angle_alpha   90.00
_cell.angle_beta   90.00
_cell.angle_gamma   90.00
#
_symmetry.space_group_name_H-M   'P 1'
#
loop_
_entity.id
_entity.type
_entity.pdbx_description
1 polymer ?
#
loop_
_entity_poly.entity_id
_entity_poly.type
_entity_poly.pdbx_seq_one_letter_code
_entity_poly.pdbx_strand_id
1 'polypeptide(L)'
;QAFTGSLELMEGRTKFEELCIPLCIIPATVSNNVPGSDFSIGADTALNTITTTCDRIKQSAAGTKRRVFIIETMGGFCGYLATMAGLAGGADAAYIYEEHFNIHDLQVGNPGRRGGGVCVSPPRCPGLGSARLHPLLLLCPTHSKVPLVGVCSAPSPPPPLPTLEVGSLLLPAEHPPHLPHLSPPGRIFANTPDSACLLGMRKRSLVFQPITELKDQTDFEHRIPKEQWWLKLRPILKILAKYHIELDTSERAHLEHITRKNLALEATL
;
A
#
# COMPACT_ATOMS: atom_id res chain seq x y z
N GLN A 1 13.40 8.09 -2.86
CA GLN A 1 14.65 8.74 -3.32
C GLN A 1 14.34 10.12 -3.88
N ALA A 2 13.53 10.23 -4.94
CA ALA A 2 13.12 11.54 -5.48
C ALA A 2 12.53 12.50 -4.42
N PHE A 3 11.68 12.00 -3.52
CA PHE A 3 11.15 12.79 -2.39
C PHE A 3 12.26 13.36 -1.49
N THR A 4 13.17 12.52 -1.00
CA THR A 4 14.31 12.95 -0.16
C THR A 4 15.24 13.92 -0.89
N GLY A 5 15.59 13.63 -2.15
CA GLY A 5 16.42 14.52 -2.95
C GLY A 5 15.77 15.89 -3.18
N SER A 6 14.44 15.95 -3.29
CA SER A 6 13.75 17.22 -3.42
C SER A 6 13.70 18.03 -2.13
N LEU A 7 13.67 17.37 -0.97
CA LEU A 7 13.87 18.04 0.32
C LEU A 7 15.28 18.63 0.42
N GLU A 8 16.30 17.87 0.01
CA GLU A 8 17.70 18.34 -0.04
C GLU A 8 17.86 19.54 -1.00
N LEU A 9 17.23 19.49 -2.18
CA LEU A 9 17.20 20.61 -3.11
C LEU A 9 16.54 21.86 -2.50
N MET A 10 15.46 21.68 -1.73
CA MET A 10 14.78 22.79 -1.08
C MET A 10 15.59 23.39 0.07
N GLU A 11 16.26 22.56 0.89
CA GLU A 11 17.19 23.04 1.93
C GLU A 11 18.40 23.76 1.29
N GLY A 12 18.84 23.30 0.13
CA GLY A 12 19.91 23.89 -0.68
C GLY A 12 19.61 25.28 -1.27
N ARG A 13 18.33 25.68 -1.37
CA ARG A 13 17.92 27.00 -1.90
C ARG A 13 18.49 28.18 -1.10
N THR A 14 18.85 27.96 0.17
CA THR A 14 19.52 28.97 1.00
C THR A 14 20.95 29.27 0.55
N LYS A 15 21.61 28.31 -0.10
CA LYS A 15 23.02 28.40 -0.52
C LYS A 15 23.17 28.65 -2.02
N PHE A 16 22.23 28.18 -2.82
CA PHE A 16 22.28 28.22 -4.28
C PHE A 16 20.99 28.85 -4.82
N GLU A 17 21.10 30.07 -5.36
CA GLU A 17 19.96 30.78 -5.97
C GLU A 17 19.45 30.07 -7.23
N GLU A 18 20.30 29.29 -7.90
CA GLU A 18 19.96 28.50 -9.08
C GLU A 18 18.94 27.40 -8.78
N LEU A 19 18.79 27.00 -7.50
CA LEU A 19 17.80 26.02 -7.06
C LEU A 19 16.42 26.62 -6.78
N CYS A 20 16.26 27.94 -6.86
CA CYS A 20 15.00 28.66 -6.68
C CYS A 20 14.09 28.58 -7.91
N ILE A 21 14.00 27.40 -8.52
CA ILE A 21 13.09 27.07 -9.61
C ILE A 21 11.85 26.33 -9.06
N PRO A 22 10.67 26.44 -9.71
CA PRO A 22 9.51 25.63 -9.36
C PRO A 22 9.84 24.14 -9.45
N LEU A 23 9.52 23.38 -8.40
CA LEU A 23 9.76 21.94 -8.30
C LEU A 23 8.42 21.22 -8.11
N CYS A 24 8.12 20.28 -9.00
CA CYS A 24 6.94 19.41 -8.88
C CYS A 24 7.41 17.96 -8.85
N ILE A 25 7.02 17.22 -7.81
CA ILE A 25 7.33 15.80 -7.67
C ILE A 25 6.08 15.00 -8.01
N ILE A 26 6.24 14.06 -8.94
CA ILE A 26 5.20 13.08 -9.25
C ILE A 26 5.60 11.74 -8.60
N PRO A 27 4.78 11.17 -7.70
CA PRO A 27 5.09 9.92 -7.03
C PRO A 27 5.05 8.75 -8.01
N ALA A 28 6.21 8.19 -8.33
CA ALA A 28 6.34 7.01 -9.19
C ALA A 28 7.10 5.90 -8.44
N THR A 29 6.36 4.88 -7.99
CA THR A 29 6.90 3.72 -7.28
C THR A 29 5.87 2.60 -7.29
N VAL A 30 6.34 1.35 -7.31
CA VAL A 30 5.46 0.18 -7.17
C VAL A 30 4.97 -0.01 -5.73
N SER A 31 5.74 0.46 -4.74
CA SER A 31 5.50 0.21 -3.32
C SER A 31 4.42 1.09 -2.71
N ASN A 32 4.00 2.16 -3.40
CA ASN A 32 3.07 3.16 -2.90
C ASN A 32 3.46 3.74 -1.52
N ASN A 33 4.74 4.05 -1.34
CA ASN A 33 5.32 4.48 -0.07
C ASN A 33 5.71 5.98 -0.04
N VAL A 34 5.16 6.78 -0.96
CA VAL A 34 5.44 8.22 -1.02
C VAL A 34 4.37 8.97 -0.23
N PRO A 35 4.75 9.85 0.71
CA PRO A 35 3.79 10.66 1.47
C PRO A 35 3.02 11.62 0.56
N GLY A 36 1.80 12.00 0.98
CA GLY A 36 1.00 12.99 0.28
C GLY A 36 0.21 12.49 -0.93
N SER A 37 0.40 11.22 -1.34
CA SER A 37 -0.40 10.58 -2.39
C SER A 37 -0.93 9.23 -1.92
N ASP A 38 -2.22 9.00 -2.14
CA ASP A 38 -2.87 7.71 -1.89
C ASP A 38 -2.45 6.65 -2.91
N PHE A 39 -2.01 7.09 -4.11
CA PHE A 39 -1.58 6.25 -5.22
C PHE A 39 -0.31 6.82 -5.87
N SER A 40 0.63 5.94 -6.17
CA SER A 40 1.81 6.25 -6.97
C SER A 40 1.75 5.56 -8.33
N ILE A 41 2.32 6.22 -9.32
CA ILE A 41 2.42 5.67 -10.67
C ILE A 41 3.17 4.33 -10.61
N GLY A 42 2.55 3.30 -11.18
CA GLY A 42 3.09 1.94 -11.25
C GLY A 42 2.66 1.01 -10.11
N ALA A 43 2.00 1.52 -9.05
CA ALA A 43 1.49 0.68 -7.97
C ALA A 43 0.36 -0.25 -8.44
N ASP A 44 -0.59 0.24 -9.25
CA ASP A 44 -1.68 -0.57 -9.81
C ASP A 44 -1.16 -1.66 -10.76
N THR A 45 -0.22 -1.33 -11.64
CA THR A 45 0.44 -2.31 -12.52
C THR A 45 1.10 -3.44 -11.74
N ALA A 46 1.83 -3.11 -10.68
CA ALA A 46 2.45 -4.10 -9.82
C ALA A 46 1.40 -4.95 -9.09
N LEU A 47 0.34 -4.31 -8.57
CA LEU A 47 -0.76 -4.98 -7.89
C LEU A 47 -1.48 -5.99 -8.80
N ASN A 48 -1.78 -5.62 -10.05
CA ASN A 48 -2.38 -6.50 -11.04
C ASN A 48 -1.51 -7.72 -11.34
N THR A 49 -0.20 -7.52 -11.43
CA THR A 49 0.77 -8.61 -11.64
C THR A 49 0.80 -9.58 -10.46
N ILE A 50 0.82 -9.05 -9.23
CA ILE A 50 0.81 -9.87 -8.00
C ILE A 50 -0.51 -10.62 -7.88
N THR A 51 -1.63 -9.96 -8.14
CA THR A 51 -2.97 -10.57 -8.07
C THR A 51 -3.12 -11.71 -9.07
N THR A 52 -2.72 -11.48 -10.33
CA THR A 52 -2.73 -12.53 -11.37
C THR A 52 -1.83 -13.71 -11.00
N THR A 53 -0.68 -13.43 -10.38
CA THR A 53 0.21 -14.47 -9.89
C THR A 53 -0.42 -15.26 -8.73
N CYS A 54 -1.08 -14.57 -7.80
CA CYS A 54 -1.80 -15.17 -6.69
C CYS A 54 -2.87 -16.14 -7.21
N ASP A 55 -3.65 -15.75 -8.20
CA ASP A 55 -4.68 -16.61 -8.81
C ASP A 55 -4.09 -17.87 -9.45
N ARG A 56 -2.98 -17.73 -10.19
CA ARG A 56 -2.28 -18.88 -10.80
C ARG A 56 -1.75 -19.85 -9.75
N ILE A 57 -1.17 -19.32 -8.67
CA ILE A 57 -0.66 -20.13 -7.57
C ILE A 57 -1.80 -20.83 -6.83
N LYS A 58 -2.91 -20.13 -6.60
CA LYS A 58 -4.11 -20.71 -6.00
C LYS A 58 -4.69 -21.84 -6.82
N GLN A 59 -4.75 -21.68 -8.13
CA GLN A 59 -5.19 -22.74 -9.04
C GLN A 59 -4.28 -23.97 -8.95
N SER A 60 -2.95 -23.75 -8.84
CA SER A 60 -1.99 -24.83 -8.59
C SER A 60 -2.18 -25.47 -7.20
N ALA A 61 -2.41 -24.65 -6.19
CA ALA A 61 -2.61 -25.07 -4.80
C ALA A 61 -3.88 -25.91 -4.62
N ALA A 62 -4.96 -25.60 -5.36
CA ALA A 62 -6.22 -26.34 -5.31
C ALA A 62 -6.07 -27.81 -5.72
N GLY A 63 -5.12 -28.13 -6.61
CA GLY A 63 -4.78 -29.50 -7.00
C GLY A 63 -4.01 -30.28 -5.94
N THR A 64 -3.54 -29.62 -4.88
CA THR A 64 -2.74 -30.23 -3.81
C THR A 64 -3.44 -30.12 -2.46
N LYS A 65 -3.39 -31.20 -1.67
CA LYS A 65 -3.92 -31.16 -0.28
C LYS A 65 -2.82 -30.70 0.67
N ARG A 66 -3.15 -29.83 1.62
CA ARG A 66 -2.29 -29.41 2.75
C ARG A 66 -0.95 -28.76 2.36
N ARG A 67 -0.91 -27.98 1.27
CA ARG A 67 0.28 -27.16 0.92
C ARG A 67 -0.03 -25.69 1.09
N VAL A 68 0.93 -24.92 1.61
CA VAL A 68 0.83 -23.47 1.72
C VAL A 68 1.90 -22.85 0.84
N PHE A 69 1.49 -21.89 0.01
CA PHE A 69 2.38 -21.12 -0.83
C PHE A 69 2.56 -19.74 -0.21
N ILE A 70 3.79 -19.24 -0.20
CA ILE A 70 4.09 -17.90 0.28
C ILE A 70 4.59 -17.10 -0.90
N ILE A 71 3.90 -15.99 -1.16
CA ILE A 71 4.20 -15.05 -2.23
C ILE A 71 4.92 -13.86 -1.60
N GLU A 72 6.18 -13.71 -1.93
CA GLU A 72 6.94 -12.54 -1.55
C GLU A 72 6.67 -11.39 -2.54
N THR A 73 6.11 -10.28 -2.05
CA THR A 73 5.84 -9.07 -2.85
C THR A 73 6.97 -8.06 -2.71
N MET A 74 7.01 -7.05 -3.57
CA MET A 74 7.79 -5.84 -3.27
C MET A 74 7.12 -5.01 -2.16
N GLY A 75 7.70 -3.87 -1.83
CA GLY A 75 7.12 -2.94 -0.85
C GLY A 75 8.11 -2.52 0.24
N GLY A 76 9.18 -3.29 0.46
CA GLY A 76 10.11 -3.02 1.56
C GLY A 76 9.38 -3.11 2.91
N PHE A 77 9.25 -1.99 3.62
CA PHE A 77 8.49 -1.85 4.86
C PHE A 77 7.02 -1.45 4.65
N CYS A 78 6.61 -1.18 3.40
CA CYS A 78 5.23 -0.84 3.06
C CYS A 78 4.45 -2.12 2.71
N GLY A 79 3.38 -2.38 3.45
CA GLY A 79 2.45 -3.49 3.30
C GLY A 79 1.31 -3.26 2.30
N TYR A 80 1.32 -2.14 1.54
CA TYR A 80 0.28 -1.80 0.57
C TYR A 80 0.05 -2.93 -0.45
N LEU A 81 1.11 -3.36 -1.14
CA LEU A 81 1.02 -4.41 -2.16
C LEU A 81 0.53 -5.73 -1.58
N ALA A 82 1.06 -6.14 -0.42
CA ALA A 82 0.68 -7.39 0.22
C ALA A 82 -0.78 -7.40 0.70
N THR A 83 -1.24 -6.28 1.28
CA THR A 83 -2.61 -6.14 1.77
C THR A 83 -3.61 -6.10 0.62
N MET A 84 -3.34 -5.26 -0.38
CA MET A 84 -4.25 -5.10 -1.53
C MET A 84 -4.27 -6.35 -2.41
N ALA A 85 -3.12 -6.99 -2.66
CA ALA A 85 -3.07 -8.22 -3.44
C ALA A 85 -3.67 -9.40 -2.67
N GLY A 86 -3.49 -9.43 -1.34
CA GLY A 86 -4.15 -10.41 -0.50
C GLY A 86 -5.67 -10.27 -0.55
N LEU A 87 -6.19 -9.05 -0.57
CA LEU A 87 -7.62 -8.79 -0.66
C LEU A 87 -8.17 -9.14 -2.04
N ALA A 88 -7.52 -8.65 -3.10
CA ALA A 88 -7.95 -8.86 -4.49
C ALA A 88 -7.79 -10.32 -4.93
N GLY A 89 -6.65 -10.94 -4.61
CA GLY A 89 -6.37 -12.34 -4.90
C GLY A 89 -6.99 -13.30 -3.88
N GLY A 90 -7.64 -12.81 -2.82
CA GLY A 90 -8.32 -13.60 -1.78
C GLY A 90 -7.39 -14.47 -0.91
N ALA A 91 -6.15 -14.07 -0.70
CA ALA A 91 -5.15 -14.81 0.09
C ALA A 91 -5.68 -15.20 1.48
N ASP A 92 -5.20 -16.33 2.00
CA ASP A 92 -5.57 -16.84 3.32
C ASP A 92 -4.96 -16.00 4.45
N ALA A 93 -3.79 -15.41 4.20
CA ALA A 93 -3.17 -14.46 5.11
C ALA A 93 -2.34 -13.44 4.34
N ALA A 94 -2.32 -12.21 4.84
CA ALA A 94 -1.37 -11.19 4.42
C ALA A 94 -0.60 -10.72 5.64
N TYR A 95 0.71 -10.84 5.61
CA TYR A 95 1.61 -10.38 6.65
C TYR A 95 2.29 -9.11 6.17
N ILE A 96 2.38 -8.12 7.06
CA ILE A 96 2.90 -6.79 6.73
C ILE A 96 3.80 -6.30 7.87
N TYR A 97 4.59 -5.27 7.63
CA TYR A 97 5.47 -4.72 8.67
C TYR A 97 4.68 -3.91 9.70
N GLU A 98 3.62 -3.24 9.24
CA GLU A 98 2.80 -2.32 10.03
C GLU A 98 1.94 -3.01 11.10
N GLU A 99 1.72 -4.32 10.96
CA GLU A 99 0.98 -5.12 11.93
C GLU A 99 1.88 -6.18 12.54
N HIS A 100 2.07 -6.08 13.85
CA HIS A 100 2.82 -7.07 14.61
C HIS A 100 2.04 -8.38 14.66
N PHE A 101 2.74 -9.48 14.43
CA PHE A 101 2.18 -10.81 14.54
C PHE A 101 3.12 -11.68 15.39
N ASN A 102 2.53 -12.62 16.12
CA ASN A 102 3.28 -13.58 16.94
C ASN A 102 3.41 -14.92 16.21
N ILE A 103 4.34 -15.76 16.68
CA ILE A 103 4.54 -17.11 16.13
C ILE A 103 3.26 -17.95 16.26
N HIS A 104 2.46 -17.72 17.31
CA HIS A 104 1.19 -18.40 17.52
C HIS A 104 0.16 -18.07 16.42
N ASP A 105 0.15 -16.85 15.88
CA ASP A 105 -0.75 -16.47 14.78
C ASP A 105 -0.41 -17.24 13.49
N LEU A 106 0.86 -17.59 13.32
CA LEU A 106 1.34 -18.43 12.21
C LEU A 106 0.81 -19.87 12.30
N GLN A 107 0.66 -20.39 13.52
CA GLN A 107 0.16 -21.74 13.78
C GLN A 107 -1.36 -21.82 13.72
N VAL A 108 -2.04 -20.77 14.18
CA VAL A 108 -3.52 -20.69 14.25
C VAL A 108 -4.16 -20.32 12.91
N GLY A 109 -3.43 -19.66 12.00
CA GLY A 109 -3.97 -19.20 10.72
C GLY A 109 -4.42 -20.27 9.73
N ASN A 110 -4.42 -21.57 10.08
CA ASN A 110 -4.72 -22.64 9.12
C ASN A 110 -5.47 -23.89 9.65
N PRO A 111 -6.49 -23.84 10.54
CA PRO A 111 -7.03 -25.06 11.13
C PRO A 111 -8.14 -25.73 10.28
N GLY A 112 -8.56 -25.14 9.16
CA GLY A 112 -9.87 -25.51 8.55
C GLY A 112 -9.92 -25.76 7.04
N ARG A 113 -8.92 -25.38 6.23
CA ARG A 113 -9.03 -25.55 4.76
C ARG A 113 -8.51 -26.91 4.30
N ARG A 114 -9.39 -27.68 3.63
CA ARG A 114 -9.04 -28.98 3.01
C ARG A 114 -8.12 -28.83 1.78
N GLY A 115 -8.04 -27.63 1.18
CA GLY A 115 -7.21 -27.30 0.03
C GLY A 115 -5.91 -26.58 0.41
N GLY A 116 -5.00 -26.40 -0.55
CA GLY A 116 -3.79 -25.60 -0.35
C GLY A 116 -4.10 -24.11 -0.15
N GLY A 117 -3.30 -23.44 0.69
CA GLY A 117 -3.45 -22.03 1.05
C GLY A 117 -2.39 -21.12 0.42
N VAL A 118 -2.66 -19.82 0.36
CA VAL A 118 -1.74 -18.80 -0.17
C VAL A 118 -1.61 -17.64 0.80
N CYS A 119 -0.38 -17.31 1.15
CA CYS A 119 -0.01 -16.20 2.01
C CYS A 119 0.80 -15.16 1.23
N VAL A 120 0.67 -13.88 1.57
CA VAL A 120 1.38 -12.78 0.90
C VAL A 120 2.17 -11.97 1.93
N SER A 121 3.42 -11.63 1.64
CA SER A 121 4.28 -10.84 2.55
C SER A 121 5.32 -10.02 1.78
N PRO A 122 5.64 -8.78 2.19
CA PRO A 122 6.82 -8.06 1.71
C PRO A 122 8.12 -8.61 2.36
N PRO A 123 9.30 -8.32 1.78
CA PRO A 123 10.59 -8.91 2.17
C PRO A 123 11.09 -8.47 3.56
N ARG A 124 10.66 -7.29 4.04
CA ARG A 124 11.13 -6.71 5.32
C ARG A 124 10.14 -6.88 6.46
N CYS A 125 9.22 -7.85 6.38
CA CYS A 125 8.37 -8.19 7.52
C CYS A 125 9.20 -8.72 8.70
N PRO A 126 9.03 -8.19 9.92
CA PRO A 126 9.75 -8.64 11.11
C PRO A 126 9.37 -10.10 11.37
N GLY A 127 10.35 -10.99 11.52
CA GLY A 127 10.08 -12.42 11.74
C GLY A 127 9.61 -13.20 10.51
N LEU A 128 9.28 -12.52 9.38
CA LEU A 128 8.75 -13.15 8.17
C LEU A 128 9.64 -13.15 6.92
N GLY A 129 10.90 -12.71 7.01
CA GLY A 129 11.80 -12.70 5.85
C GLY A 129 11.95 -14.09 5.23
N SER A 130 11.88 -14.19 3.89
CA SER A 130 11.89 -15.42 3.09
C SER A 130 12.93 -16.47 3.54
N ALA A 131 14.11 -16.05 4.00
CA ALA A 131 15.16 -16.94 4.51
C ALA A 131 14.88 -17.57 5.90
N ARG A 132 14.04 -16.95 6.74
CA ARG A 132 13.75 -17.41 8.12
C ARG A 132 12.41 -18.13 8.26
N LEU A 133 11.54 -18.08 7.24
CA LEU A 133 10.27 -18.80 7.24
C LEU A 133 10.37 -20.27 6.87
N HIS A 134 11.34 -20.60 6.02
CA HIS A 134 11.57 -21.97 5.59
C HIS A 134 11.65 -22.96 6.78
N PRO A 135 12.41 -22.69 7.86
CA PRO A 135 12.46 -23.59 9.01
C PRO A 135 11.18 -23.55 9.87
N LEU A 136 10.57 -22.37 10.07
CA LEU A 136 9.44 -22.18 10.98
C LEU A 136 8.12 -22.77 10.47
N LEU A 137 7.88 -22.75 9.14
CA LEU A 137 6.71 -23.42 8.54
C LEU A 137 6.91 -24.91 8.28
N LEU A 138 8.15 -25.41 8.30
CA LEU A 138 8.42 -26.84 8.32
C LEU A 138 8.04 -27.48 9.67
N LEU A 139 7.91 -26.68 10.73
CA LEU A 139 7.46 -27.13 12.05
C LEU A 139 5.93 -27.19 12.17
N CYS A 140 5.17 -26.68 11.17
CA CYS A 140 3.74 -26.93 11.10
C CYS A 140 3.50 -28.41 10.73
N PRO A 141 2.62 -29.14 11.44
CA PRO A 141 2.46 -30.60 11.32
C PRO A 141 1.85 -31.07 9.98
N THR A 142 1.50 -30.15 9.09
CA THR A 142 1.15 -30.45 7.71
C THR A 142 2.44 -30.60 6.89
N HIS A 143 2.57 -31.63 6.04
CA HIS A 143 3.68 -31.80 5.08
C HIS A 143 3.81 -30.60 4.09
N SER A 144 4.23 -29.45 4.59
CA SER A 144 4.31 -28.15 3.92
C SER A 144 5.61 -28.10 3.12
N LYS A 145 5.59 -28.67 1.91
CA LYS A 145 6.50 -28.16 0.88
C LYS A 145 6.06 -26.72 0.58
N VAL A 146 6.87 -25.75 0.97
CA VAL A 146 6.69 -24.32 0.66
C VAL A 146 7.54 -24.01 -0.57
N PRO A 147 7.00 -24.08 -1.81
CA PRO A 147 7.72 -23.56 -2.95
C PRO A 147 7.71 -22.03 -2.86
N LEU A 148 8.91 -21.45 -2.79
CA LEU A 148 9.08 -20.00 -2.81
C LEU A 148 8.92 -19.55 -4.27
N VAL A 149 7.84 -18.82 -4.55
CA VAL A 149 7.72 -18.12 -5.82
C VAL A 149 8.41 -16.78 -5.60
N GLY A 150 9.60 -16.65 -6.21
CA GLY A 150 10.46 -15.47 -6.07
C GLY A 150 9.77 -14.17 -6.46
N VAL A 151 10.46 -13.06 -6.19
CA VAL A 151 10.00 -11.67 -6.35
C VAL A 151 9.23 -11.45 -7.67
N CYS A 152 7.90 -11.46 -7.60
CA CYS A 152 7.01 -11.27 -8.76
C CYS A 152 6.81 -9.78 -9.01
N SER A 153 7.75 -9.12 -9.70
CA SER A 153 7.69 -7.65 -9.79
C SER A 153 8.33 -7.00 -11.00
N ALA A 154 8.84 -7.74 -11.97
CA ALA A 154 9.19 -7.13 -13.25
C ALA A 154 7.91 -7.09 -14.11
N PRO A 155 7.29 -5.93 -14.35
CA PRO A 155 6.11 -5.85 -15.19
C PRO A 155 6.53 -6.06 -16.64
N SER A 156 5.97 -7.07 -17.30
CA SER A 156 5.75 -7.06 -18.75
C SER A 156 4.44 -6.30 -19.03
N PRO A 157 4.25 -5.79 -20.27
CA PRO A 157 3.84 -4.42 -20.59
C PRO A 157 2.73 -3.81 -19.71
N PRO A 158 2.80 -2.50 -19.41
CA PRO A 158 1.85 -1.85 -18.51
C PRO A 158 0.39 -2.07 -18.98
N PRO A 159 -0.55 -2.34 -18.06
CA PRO A 159 -1.97 -2.37 -18.39
C PRO A 159 -2.42 -1.01 -18.98
N PRO A 160 -3.62 -0.89 -19.59
CA PRO A 160 -4.07 0.38 -20.15
C PRO A 160 -4.34 1.49 -19.10
N LEU A 161 -4.50 1.11 -17.82
CA LEU A 161 -4.77 2.01 -16.69
C LEU A 161 -3.64 3.02 -16.35
N PRO A 162 -2.35 2.65 -16.26
CA PRO A 162 -1.25 3.60 -16.03
C PRO A 162 -1.20 4.72 -17.06
N THR A 163 -1.65 4.50 -18.31
CA THR A 163 -1.67 5.57 -19.33
C THR A 163 -2.63 6.69 -18.96
N LEU A 164 -3.77 6.38 -18.31
CA LEU A 164 -4.73 7.36 -17.83
C LEU A 164 -4.26 8.04 -16.54
N GLU A 165 -3.61 7.31 -15.62
CA GLU A 165 -3.04 7.90 -14.40
C GLU A 165 -1.88 8.85 -14.73
N VAL A 166 -0.99 8.45 -15.62
CA VAL A 166 0.12 9.27 -16.11
C VAL A 166 -0.43 10.52 -16.81
N GLY A 167 -1.43 10.38 -17.68
CA GLY A 167 -2.08 11.53 -18.33
C GLY A 167 -2.77 12.48 -17.34
N SER A 168 -3.45 11.92 -16.33
CA SER A 168 -4.14 12.70 -15.29
C SER A 168 -3.16 13.45 -14.38
N LEU A 169 -1.96 12.92 -14.16
CA LEU A 169 -0.91 13.55 -13.35
C LEU A 169 0.00 14.50 -14.13
N LEU A 170 0.27 14.24 -15.42
CA LEU A 170 1.11 15.12 -16.23
C LEU A 170 0.39 16.42 -16.63
N LEU A 171 -0.89 16.36 -16.98
CA LEU A 171 -1.63 17.55 -17.45
C LEU A 171 -1.67 18.69 -16.40
N PRO A 172 -1.94 18.42 -15.11
CA PRO A 172 -1.87 19.46 -14.07
C PRO A 172 -0.44 19.89 -13.75
N ALA A 173 0.55 19.01 -13.93
CA ALA A 173 1.95 19.32 -13.69
C ALA A 173 2.52 20.35 -14.69
N GLU A 174 1.97 20.44 -15.91
CA GLU A 174 2.36 21.45 -16.90
C GLU A 174 1.83 22.86 -16.57
N HIS A 175 0.75 22.97 -15.79
CA HIS A 175 0.16 24.24 -15.37
C HIS A 175 -0.17 24.26 -13.87
N PRO A 176 0.84 24.31 -12.98
CA PRO A 176 0.61 24.41 -11.55
C PRO A 176 -0.06 25.76 -11.21
N PRO A 177 -1.14 25.78 -10.40
CA PRO A 177 -1.90 27.00 -10.10
C PRO A 177 -1.13 28.03 -9.27
N HIS A 178 0.03 27.67 -8.69
CA HIS A 178 0.83 28.49 -7.79
C HIS A 178 2.18 28.94 -8.40
N LEU A 179 2.22 29.14 -9.72
CA LEU A 179 3.43 29.65 -10.38
C LEU A 179 3.89 30.96 -9.71
N PRO A 180 5.17 31.07 -9.29
CA PRO A 180 5.68 32.29 -8.68
C PRO A 180 5.51 33.46 -9.65
N HIS A 181 5.12 34.61 -9.12
CA HIS A 181 5.04 35.86 -9.89
C HIS A 181 6.39 36.12 -10.58
N LEU A 182 6.34 36.47 -11.87
CA LEU A 182 7.50 36.97 -12.61
C LEU A 182 8.02 38.25 -11.94
N SER A 183 9.12 38.15 -11.20
CA SER A 183 9.88 39.30 -10.72
C SER A 183 10.59 39.98 -11.91
N PRO A 184 10.44 41.30 -12.11
CA PRO A 184 11.31 42.03 -13.04
C PRO A 184 12.76 41.95 -12.54
N PRO A 185 13.75 41.54 -13.36
CA PRO A 185 13.75 41.36 -14.82
C PRO A 185 13.63 39.88 -15.23
N GLY A 186 12.42 39.40 -15.53
CA GLY A 186 12.21 38.11 -16.20
C GLY A 186 12.73 36.85 -15.50
N ARG A 187 13.20 36.94 -14.24
CA ARG A 187 13.64 35.79 -13.45
C ARG A 187 12.48 35.28 -12.62
N ILE A 188 12.18 34.00 -12.78
CA ILE A 188 11.27 33.26 -11.90
C ILE A 188 12.06 32.98 -10.61
N PHE A 189 11.66 33.60 -9.50
CA PHE A 189 12.26 33.36 -8.20
C PHE A 189 11.25 32.62 -7.31
N ALA A 190 11.47 31.33 -7.13
CA ALA A 190 10.55 30.42 -6.47
C ALA A 190 11.10 30.01 -5.10
N ASN A 191 11.07 30.93 -4.12
CA ASN A 191 11.62 30.71 -2.78
C ASN A 191 10.58 30.34 -1.71
N THR A 192 9.28 30.40 -2.05
CA THR A 192 8.19 30.02 -1.15
C THR A 192 8.11 28.50 -0.98
N PRO A 193 7.63 27.98 0.16
CA PRO A 193 7.43 26.54 0.33
C PRO A 193 6.49 25.95 -0.74
N ASP A 194 5.49 26.70 -1.18
CA ASP A 194 4.52 26.30 -2.20
C ASP A 194 5.12 26.13 -3.61
N SER A 195 6.33 26.65 -3.84
CA SER A 195 7.02 26.47 -5.10
C SER A 195 7.63 25.07 -5.28
N ALA A 196 7.75 24.30 -4.19
CA ALA A 196 8.18 22.92 -4.22
C ALA A 196 7.04 22.03 -3.70
N CYS A 197 6.31 21.42 -4.62
CA CYS A 197 5.13 20.63 -4.31
C CYS A 197 5.26 19.19 -4.78
N LEU A 198 4.60 18.29 -4.07
CA LEU A 198 4.28 16.95 -4.54
C LEU A 198 2.87 16.96 -5.11
N LEU A 199 2.74 16.52 -6.37
CA LEU A 199 1.44 16.33 -7.01
C LEU A 199 0.96 14.91 -6.71
N GLY A 200 0.09 14.80 -5.73
CA GLY A 200 -0.46 13.53 -5.25
C GLY A 200 -1.96 13.45 -5.44
N MET A 201 -2.48 12.23 -5.57
CA MET A 201 -3.91 11.98 -5.52
C MET A 201 -4.32 11.80 -4.06
N ARG A 202 -5.27 12.60 -3.57
CA ARG A 202 -5.95 12.36 -2.29
C ARG A 202 -7.42 12.10 -2.57
N LYS A 203 -7.90 10.92 -2.18
CA LYS A 203 -9.25 10.42 -2.45
C LYS A 203 -9.60 10.42 -3.94
N ARG A 204 -10.21 11.49 -4.44
CA ARG A 204 -10.67 11.65 -5.84
C ARG A 204 -10.17 12.95 -6.48
N SER A 205 -9.22 13.64 -5.84
CA SER A 205 -8.71 14.93 -6.31
C SER A 205 -7.20 14.92 -6.35
N LEU A 206 -6.64 15.56 -7.37
CA LEU A 206 -5.22 15.84 -7.48
C LEU A 206 -4.91 17.10 -6.69
N VAL A 207 -3.95 17.00 -5.77
CA VAL A 207 -3.62 18.07 -4.83
C VAL A 207 -2.13 18.30 -4.85
N PHE A 208 -1.74 19.57 -5.03
CA PHE A 208 -0.38 20.02 -4.81
C PHE A 208 -0.17 20.23 -3.31
N GLN A 209 0.81 19.55 -2.74
CA GLN A 209 1.15 19.67 -1.32
C GLN A 209 2.61 20.09 -1.18
N PRO A 210 2.92 21.14 -0.40
CA PRO A 210 4.29 21.54 -0.14
C PRO A 210 5.10 20.39 0.47
N ILE A 211 6.29 20.14 -0.08
CA ILE A 211 7.12 19.03 0.42
C ILE A 211 7.64 19.27 1.84
N THR A 212 7.67 20.52 2.31
CA THR A 212 7.95 20.89 3.71
C THR A 212 6.94 20.25 4.66
N GLU A 213 5.65 20.29 4.33
CA GLU A 213 4.58 19.74 5.18
C GLU A 213 4.59 18.21 5.18
N LEU A 214 4.94 17.62 4.04
CA LEU A 214 5.06 16.16 3.91
C LEU A 214 6.22 15.58 4.72
N LYS A 215 7.24 16.39 5.05
CA LYS A 215 8.37 15.99 5.90
C LYS A 215 7.89 15.46 7.25
N ASP A 216 6.92 16.14 7.87
CA ASP A 216 6.39 15.76 9.18
C ASP A 216 5.52 14.50 9.15
N GLN A 217 4.97 14.18 7.98
CA GLN A 217 4.14 13.00 7.74
C GLN A 217 4.95 11.77 7.31
N THR A 218 6.27 11.90 7.19
CA THR A 218 7.14 10.83 6.68
C THR A 218 7.94 10.18 7.81
N ASP A 219 7.98 8.86 7.81
CA ASP A 219 9.01 8.10 8.52
C ASP A 219 10.20 7.89 7.57
N PHE A 220 11.32 8.57 7.86
CA PHE A 220 12.53 8.51 7.04
C PHE A 220 13.35 7.23 7.25
N GLU A 221 13.23 6.57 8.41
CA GLU A 221 13.95 5.33 8.71
C GLU A 221 13.38 4.19 7.87
N HIS A 222 12.06 4.01 7.96
CA HIS A 222 11.35 2.96 7.24
C HIS A 222 10.91 3.37 5.83
N ARG A 223 11.01 4.67 5.49
CA ARG A 223 10.64 5.25 4.19
C ARG A 223 9.18 4.98 3.82
N ILE A 224 8.28 5.22 4.77
CA ILE A 224 6.83 5.05 4.63
C ILE A 224 6.10 6.29 5.16
N PRO A 225 4.89 6.59 4.67
CA PRO A 225 4.05 7.61 5.30
C PRO A 225 3.60 7.14 6.69
N LYS A 226 3.43 8.05 7.64
CA LYS A 226 2.93 7.75 9.00
C LYS A 226 1.48 7.28 8.99
N GLU A 227 0.67 7.83 8.09
CA GLU A 227 -0.72 7.43 7.90
C GLU A 227 -0.85 6.53 6.67
N GLN A 228 -1.40 5.32 6.84
CA GLN A 228 -1.60 4.36 5.75
C GLN A 228 -3.08 3.97 5.65
N TRP A 229 -3.74 4.38 4.57
CA TRP A 229 -5.19 4.22 4.44
C TRP A 229 -5.63 2.74 4.29
N TRP A 230 -4.79 1.89 3.69
CA TRP A 230 -5.12 0.48 3.41
C TRP A 230 -5.21 -0.38 4.67
N LEU A 231 -4.64 0.06 5.80
CA LEU A 231 -4.74 -0.67 7.07
C LEU A 231 -6.18 -0.81 7.55
N LYS A 232 -7.06 0.13 7.18
CA LYS A 232 -8.50 0.07 7.48
C LYS A 232 -9.21 -1.11 6.81
N LEU A 233 -8.62 -1.69 5.75
CA LEU A 233 -9.15 -2.84 5.03
C LEU A 233 -8.72 -4.19 5.65
N ARG A 234 -7.80 -4.18 6.62
CA ARG A 234 -7.26 -5.39 7.26
C ARG A 234 -8.34 -6.25 7.93
N PRO A 235 -9.32 -5.71 8.68
CA PRO A 235 -10.37 -6.52 9.26
C PRO A 235 -11.19 -7.28 8.20
N ILE A 236 -11.48 -6.62 7.07
CA ILE A 236 -12.22 -7.22 5.96
C ILE A 236 -11.43 -8.40 5.37
N LEU A 237 -10.13 -8.21 5.13
CA LEU A 237 -9.25 -9.28 4.66
C LEU A 237 -9.29 -10.50 5.59
N LYS A 238 -9.17 -10.29 6.91
CA LYS A 238 -9.20 -11.38 7.89
C LYS A 238 -10.57 -12.08 7.94
N ILE A 239 -11.68 -11.35 7.81
CA ILE A 239 -13.04 -11.92 7.75
C ILE A 239 -13.20 -12.80 6.50
N LEU A 240 -12.77 -12.30 5.34
CA LEU A 240 -12.84 -13.04 4.07
C LEU A 240 -11.95 -14.29 4.07
N ALA A 241 -10.81 -14.22 4.76
CA ALA A 241 -9.91 -15.34 4.99
C ALA A 241 -10.46 -16.37 6.00
N LYS A 242 -11.61 -16.11 6.66
CA LYS A 242 -12.16 -16.92 7.77
C LYS A 242 -11.17 -17.09 8.92
N TYR A 243 -10.37 -16.06 9.18
CA TYR A 243 -9.49 -16.02 10.33
C TYR A 243 -10.34 -15.95 11.61
N HIS A 244 -9.94 -16.62 12.69
CA HIS A 244 -10.59 -16.44 13.98
C HIS A 244 -10.14 -15.09 14.54
N ILE A 245 -11.01 -14.08 14.49
CA ILE A 245 -10.72 -12.74 15.01
C ILE A 245 -11.60 -12.51 16.22
N GLU A 246 -11.01 -12.12 17.34
CA GLU A 246 -11.72 -11.41 18.40
C GLU A 246 -11.84 -9.95 17.96
N LEU A 247 -12.96 -9.62 17.31
CA LEU A 247 -13.29 -8.23 16.99
C LEU A 247 -13.78 -7.57 18.28
N ASP A 248 -13.00 -6.61 18.79
CA ASP A 248 -13.47 -5.75 19.87
C ASP A 248 -14.56 -4.82 19.29
N THR A 249 -15.82 -5.17 19.56
CA THR A 249 -17.00 -4.44 19.09
C THR A 249 -17.35 -3.23 19.98
N SER A 250 -16.40 -2.79 20.81
CA SER A 250 -16.57 -1.69 21.77
C SER A 250 -16.84 -0.33 21.11
N GLU A 251 -16.44 -0.12 19.85
CA GLU A 251 -16.96 1.01 19.06
C GLU A 251 -18.37 0.67 18.56
N ARG A 252 -19.36 0.97 19.41
CA ARG A 252 -20.76 1.09 19.01
C ARG A 252 -20.85 2.09 17.85
N ALA A 253 -20.77 1.61 16.62
CA ALA A 253 -21.38 2.29 15.50
C ALA A 253 -22.83 2.58 15.93
N HIS A 254 -23.24 3.86 15.92
CA HIS A 254 -24.62 4.28 16.14
C HIS A 254 -25.53 3.60 15.10
N LEU A 255 -25.93 2.36 15.37
CA LEU A 255 -26.86 1.55 14.60
C LEU A 255 -28.32 1.88 14.94
N GLU A 256 -28.59 3.08 15.45
CA GLU A 256 -29.95 3.49 15.83
C GLU A 256 -30.94 3.48 14.65
N HIS A 257 -30.46 3.64 13.42
CA HIS A 257 -31.32 3.76 12.25
C HIS A 257 -31.91 2.43 11.74
N ILE A 258 -31.35 1.28 12.14
CA ILE A 258 -31.87 -0.03 11.71
C ILE A 258 -32.82 -0.60 12.76
N THR A 259 -32.55 -0.38 14.05
CA THR A 259 -33.39 -0.90 15.14
C THR A 259 -34.79 -0.25 15.18
N ARG A 260 -34.92 1.02 14.80
CA ARG A 260 -36.23 1.72 14.81
C ARG A 260 -37.20 1.25 13.73
N LYS A 261 -36.72 0.68 12.61
CA LYS A 261 -37.61 0.19 11.53
C LYS A 261 -38.33 -1.11 11.90
N ASN A 262 -37.69 -1.99 12.69
CA ASN A 262 -38.32 -3.25 13.12
C ASN A 262 -39.36 -3.01 14.22
N LEU A 263 -39.09 -2.09 15.16
CA LEU A 263 -40.05 -1.77 16.22
C LEU A 263 -41.32 -1.05 15.72
N ALA A 264 -41.23 -0.29 14.62
CA ALA A 264 -42.41 0.35 14.02
C ALA A 264 -43.31 -0.65 13.27
N LEU A 265 -42.76 -1.74 12.73
CA LEU A 265 -43.56 -2.78 12.05
C LEU A 265 -44.29 -3.71 13.02
N GLU A 266 -43.71 -4.00 14.19
CA GLU A 266 -44.36 -4.84 15.22
C GLU A 266 -45.43 -4.09 16.03
N ALA A 267 -45.41 -2.76 16.04
CA ALA A 267 -46.44 -1.96 16.72
C ALA A 267 -47.72 -1.74 15.88
N THR A 268 -47.79 -2.30 14.66
CA THR A 268 -48.90 -2.08 13.72
C THR A 268 -49.57 -3.39 13.27
N LEU A 269 -49.34 -4.51 13.97
CA LEU A 269 -50.06 -5.79 13.83
C LEU A 269 -50.76 -6.13 15.15
#